data_AF-A0A0A2SP63-F1
#
_entry.id   AF-A0A0A2SP63-F1
#
_cell.length_a   1.000
_cell.length_b   1.000
_cell.length_c   1.000
_cell.angle_alpha   90.00
_cell.angle_beta   90.00
_cell.angle_gamma   90.00
#
_symmetry.space_group_name_H-M   'P 1'
#
loop_
_entity.id
_entity.type
_entity.pdbx_description
1 polymer ?
#
loop_
_entity_poly.entity_id
_entity_poly.type
_entity_poly.pdbx_seq_one_letter_code
_entity_poly.pdbx_strand_id
1 'polypeptide(L)'
;QDKQGQILDHWEAHFDLTPLKKALQHYEEEYNKKPNKSGADWEMLDKIWIEEVGRAQREVPAHIAQEYCHPERSFYNVVRNNALLKASNPNNLKRQLTFYNWGIFGNDLWFSPGSYSVDSGLGFSFAISRGGWLQLAKSWGREAYIDLTALSAIDEERTRDLKQSLDNLSQPLIVQSPLSL
;
A
#
# COMPACT_ATOMS: atom_id res chain seq x y z
N GLN A 1 6.22 17.02 -19.72
CA GLN A 1 6.94 17.94 -20.61
C GLN A 1 7.42 19.12 -19.78
N ASP A 2 8.69 19.50 -19.92
CA ASP A 2 9.19 20.74 -19.33
C ASP A 2 8.76 21.96 -20.17
N LYS A 3 9.14 23.16 -19.72
CA LYS A 3 8.82 24.42 -20.40
C LYS A 3 9.49 24.56 -21.78
N GLN A 4 10.30 23.59 -22.17
CA GLN A 4 11.07 23.55 -23.42
C GLN A 4 10.59 22.45 -24.37
N GLY A 5 9.52 21.73 -24.02
CA GLY A 5 8.92 20.71 -24.89
C GLY A 5 9.70 19.40 -24.93
N GLN A 6 10.64 19.16 -24.01
CA GLN A 6 11.28 17.85 -23.88
C GLN A 6 10.33 16.85 -23.22
N ILE A 7 10.23 15.67 -23.82
CA ILE A 7 9.61 14.50 -23.20
C ILE A 7 10.56 14.08 -22.08
N LEU A 8 10.21 14.42 -20.85
CA LEU A 8 10.82 13.82 -19.67
C LEU A 8 10.27 12.40 -19.58
N ASP A 9 11.08 11.42 -19.98
CA ASP A 9 10.80 10.03 -19.66
C ASP A 9 10.81 9.89 -18.15
N HIS A 10 9.63 9.64 -17.59
CA HIS A 10 9.47 9.40 -16.17
C HIS A 10 9.66 7.91 -15.90
N TRP A 11 10.86 7.56 -15.45
CA TRP A 11 11.18 6.21 -15.00
C TRP A 11 10.91 6.12 -13.50
N GLU A 12 9.68 5.80 -13.13
CA GLU A 12 9.39 5.38 -11.78
C GLU A 12 9.61 3.87 -11.65
N ALA A 13 10.32 3.48 -10.61
CA ALA A 13 10.31 2.10 -10.15
C ALA A 13 8.91 1.80 -9.58
N HIS A 14 7.94 1.49 -10.43
CA HIS A 14 6.54 1.21 -10.06
C HIS A 14 6.36 -0.02 -9.15
N PHE A 15 7.44 -0.68 -8.76
CA PHE A 15 7.45 -1.83 -7.84
C PHE A 15 8.33 -1.61 -6.61
N ASP A 16 8.83 -0.39 -6.37
CA ASP A 16 9.65 -0.13 -5.19
C ASP A 16 8.80 0.32 -3.99
N LEU A 17 8.61 -0.60 -3.03
CA LEU A 17 7.95 -0.28 -1.76
C LEU A 17 8.93 0.20 -0.68
N THR A 18 10.21 0.36 -1.01
CA THR A 18 11.24 0.83 -0.08
C THR A 18 10.88 2.17 0.56
N PRO A 19 10.37 3.20 -0.15
CA PRO A 19 10.01 4.47 0.47
C PRO A 19 8.97 4.30 1.58
N LEU A 20 7.90 3.53 1.30
CA LEU A 20 6.83 3.29 2.27
C LEU A 20 7.29 2.44 3.46
N LYS A 21 8.06 1.37 3.21
CA LYS A 21 8.62 0.53 4.27
C LYS A 21 9.53 1.34 5.19
N LYS A 22 10.39 2.21 4.64
CA LYS A 22 11.25 3.11 5.42
C LYS A 22 10.47 4.12 6.25
N ALA A 23 9.43 4.74 5.68
CA ALA A 23 8.59 5.68 6.41
C ALA A 23 7.87 5.01 7.60
N LEU A 24 7.32 3.81 7.39
CA LEU A 24 6.69 3.03 8.46
C LEU A 24 7.69 2.63 9.55
N GLN A 25 8.88 2.20 9.16
CA GLN A 25 9.96 1.87 10.09
C GLN A 25 10.38 3.09 10.91
N HIS A 26 10.55 4.25 10.27
CA HIS A 26 10.91 5.49 10.97
C HIS A 26 9.83 5.89 11.99
N TYR A 27 8.54 5.83 11.61
CA TYR A 27 7.44 6.07 12.53
C TYR A 27 7.46 5.11 13.72
N GLU A 28 7.66 3.80 13.47
CA GLU A 28 7.74 2.79 14.53
C GLU A 28 8.92 3.05 15.49
N GLU A 29 10.10 3.38 14.96
CA GLU A 29 11.28 3.70 15.75
C GLU A 29 11.04 4.92 16.64
N GLU A 30 10.49 6.02 16.11
CA GLU A 30 10.16 7.21 16.89
C GLU A 30 9.06 6.93 17.92
N TYR A 31 8.07 6.12 17.57
CA TYR A 31 7.04 5.70 18.51
C TYR A 31 7.64 4.90 19.68
N ASN A 32 8.56 3.98 19.43
CA ASN A 32 9.12 3.09 20.45
C ASN A 32 10.16 3.77 21.35
N LYS A 33 10.83 4.84 20.89
CA LYS A 33 11.82 5.59 21.69
C LYS A 33 11.24 6.21 22.97
N LYS A 34 9.92 6.47 23.01
CA LYS A 34 9.28 7.24 24.09
C LYS A 34 8.07 6.49 24.64
N PRO A 35 8.21 5.73 25.74
CA PRO A 35 7.07 5.02 26.33
C PRO A 35 6.04 5.96 26.97
N ASN A 36 6.48 7.11 27.50
CA ASN A 36 5.62 8.14 28.09
C ASN A 36 5.60 9.39 27.20
N LYS A 37 4.73 9.39 26.18
CA LYS A 37 4.64 10.47 25.18
C LYS A 37 3.92 11.69 25.74
N SER A 38 4.54 12.85 25.62
CA SER A 38 3.92 14.17 25.82
C SER A 38 3.09 14.60 24.62
N GLY A 39 2.36 15.71 24.72
CA GLY A 39 1.62 16.27 23.58
C GLY A 39 2.51 16.58 22.37
N ALA A 40 3.69 17.17 22.61
CA ALA A 40 4.65 17.48 21.55
C ALA A 40 5.20 16.22 20.85
N ASP A 41 5.33 15.10 21.58
CA ASP A 41 5.73 13.83 20.98
C ASP A 41 4.66 13.28 20.05
N TRP A 42 3.38 13.45 20.41
CA TRP A 42 2.27 13.06 19.55
C TRP A 42 2.15 13.95 18.31
N GLU A 43 2.38 15.26 18.43
CA GLU A 43 2.41 16.18 17.28
C GLU A 43 3.53 15.80 16.29
N MET A 44 4.72 15.45 16.80
CA MET A 44 5.83 14.95 15.99
C MET A 44 5.46 13.66 15.26
N LEU A 45 4.85 12.70 15.96
CA LEU A 45 4.42 11.42 15.35
C LEU A 45 3.31 11.61 14.32
N ASP A 46 2.33 12.48 14.59
CA ASP A 46 1.28 12.82 13.61
C ASP A 46 1.91 13.43 12.35
N LYS A 47 2.96 14.27 12.50
CA LYS A 47 3.70 14.81 11.36
C LYS A 47 4.40 13.72 10.55
N ILE A 48 5.13 12.80 11.20
CA ILE A 48 5.78 11.67 10.50
C ILE A 48 4.74 10.80 9.81
N TRP A 49 3.62 10.50 10.48
CA TRP A 49 2.55 9.69 9.92
C TRP A 49 1.98 10.31 8.64
N ILE A 50 1.65 11.60 8.67
CA ILE A 50 1.01 12.26 7.52
C ILE A 50 2.03 12.55 6.42
N GLU A 51 3.13 13.21 6.78
CA GLU A 51 4.06 13.78 5.80
C GLU A 51 5.05 12.75 5.24
N GLU A 52 5.36 11.69 5.98
CA GLU A 52 6.27 10.64 5.48
C GLU A 52 5.47 9.42 5.03
N VAL A 53 4.71 8.79 5.93
CA VAL A 53 3.95 7.57 5.60
C VAL A 53 2.86 7.88 4.57
N GLY A 54 2.06 8.91 4.79
CA GLY A 54 0.97 9.28 3.89
C GLY A 54 1.46 9.68 2.49
N ARG A 55 2.56 10.43 2.40
CA ARG A 55 3.16 10.77 1.09
C ARG A 55 3.67 9.52 0.39
N ALA A 56 4.38 8.64 1.10
CA ALA A 56 4.84 7.39 0.51
C ALA A 56 3.68 6.48 0.08
N GLN A 57 2.56 6.47 0.82
CA GLN A 57 1.33 5.77 0.45
C GLN A 57 0.73 6.34 -0.83
N ARG A 58 0.67 7.66 -0.98
CA ARG A 58 0.10 8.30 -2.19
C ARG A 58 0.77 7.84 -3.48
N GLU A 59 2.08 7.62 -3.43
CA GLU A 59 2.90 7.24 -4.59
C GLU A 59 2.97 5.72 -4.85
N VAL A 60 2.29 4.89 -4.07
CA VAL A 60 2.33 3.43 -4.31
C VAL A 60 1.61 3.05 -5.60
N PRO A 61 2.06 1.98 -6.29
CA PRO A 61 1.35 1.45 -7.44
C PRO A 61 -0.04 0.95 -7.07
N ALA A 62 -0.95 0.93 -8.04
CA ALA A 62 -2.37 0.59 -7.84
C ALA A 62 -2.59 -0.79 -7.18
N HIS A 63 -1.71 -1.77 -7.43
CA HIS A 63 -1.85 -3.09 -6.81
C HIS A 63 -1.61 -3.07 -5.30
N ILE A 64 -0.77 -2.16 -4.79
CA ILE A 64 -0.56 -1.97 -3.35
C ILE A 64 -1.68 -1.13 -2.74
N ALA A 65 -2.14 -0.10 -3.46
CA ALA A 65 -3.35 0.63 -3.07
C ALA A 65 -4.56 -0.33 -2.91
N GLN A 66 -4.69 -1.32 -3.80
CA GLN A 66 -5.71 -2.37 -3.71
C GLN A 66 -5.56 -3.26 -2.48
N GLU A 67 -4.33 -3.55 -2.04
CA GLU A 67 -4.09 -4.30 -0.81
C GLU A 67 -4.55 -3.51 0.42
N TYR A 68 -4.25 -2.20 0.48
CA TYR A 68 -4.78 -1.31 1.53
C TYR A 68 -6.31 -1.22 1.51
N CYS A 69 -6.88 -1.23 0.30
CA CYS A 69 -8.31 -1.13 0.09
C CYS A 69 -9.02 -2.48 0.15
N HIS A 70 -8.36 -3.62 0.37
CA HIS A 70 -8.98 -4.93 0.17
C HIS A 70 -10.24 -5.13 1.04
N PRO A 71 -11.41 -5.51 0.49
CA PRO A 71 -12.68 -5.49 1.22
C PRO A 71 -12.79 -6.54 2.33
N GLU A 72 -12.16 -7.70 2.14
CA GLU A 72 -12.43 -8.89 2.96
C GLU A 72 -11.30 -9.27 3.93
N ARG A 73 -10.22 -8.49 3.99
CA ARG A 73 -9.10 -8.74 4.91
C ARG A 73 -8.37 -7.46 5.30
N SER A 74 -7.84 -7.46 6.51
CA SER A 74 -6.88 -6.46 6.98
C SER A 74 -5.44 -6.96 6.82
N PHE A 75 -4.47 -6.07 7.07
CA PHE A 75 -3.06 -6.45 7.13
C PHE A 75 -2.76 -7.34 8.34
N TYR A 76 -3.47 -7.22 9.45
CA TYR A 76 -3.36 -8.19 10.54
C TYR A 76 -3.76 -9.61 10.11
N ASN A 77 -4.79 -9.77 9.26
CA ASN A 77 -5.13 -11.08 8.73
C ASN A 77 -4.01 -11.64 7.85
N VAL A 78 -3.42 -10.80 7.00
CA VAL A 78 -2.27 -11.16 6.14
C VAL A 78 -1.10 -11.65 6.99
N VAL A 79 -0.68 -10.87 7.99
CA VAL A 79 0.44 -11.22 8.88
C VAL A 79 0.21 -12.55 9.59
N ARG A 80 -1.04 -12.86 9.96
CA ARG A 80 -1.39 -14.14 10.60
C ARG A 80 -1.53 -15.31 9.62
N ASN A 81 -1.78 -15.04 8.35
CA ASN A 81 -2.01 -16.07 7.34
C ASN A 81 -1.62 -15.57 5.94
N ASN A 82 -0.37 -15.80 5.55
CA ASN A 82 0.14 -15.44 4.23
C ASN A 82 -0.56 -16.20 3.08
N ALA A 83 -1.34 -17.26 3.33
CA ALA A 83 -2.15 -17.90 2.30
C ALA A 83 -3.18 -16.94 1.67
N LEU A 84 -3.51 -15.85 2.37
CA LEU A 84 -4.36 -14.76 1.88
C LEU A 84 -3.71 -13.90 0.79
N LEU A 85 -2.42 -14.11 0.49
CA LEU A 85 -1.73 -13.44 -0.61
C LEU A 85 -1.66 -14.29 -1.88
N LYS A 86 -1.94 -15.60 -1.80
CA LYS A 86 -1.79 -16.52 -2.93
C LYS A 86 -2.74 -16.18 -4.07
N ALA A 87 -2.18 -15.95 -5.26
CA ALA A 87 -2.95 -15.66 -6.48
C ALA A 87 -3.77 -16.86 -6.98
N SER A 88 -3.48 -18.09 -6.52
CA SER A 88 -4.26 -19.29 -6.83
C SER A 88 -5.67 -19.28 -6.27
N ASN A 89 -5.96 -18.44 -5.27
CA ASN A 89 -7.31 -18.22 -4.77
C ASN A 89 -7.84 -16.87 -5.30
N PRO A 90 -8.82 -16.87 -6.22
CA PRO A 90 -9.37 -15.64 -6.80
C PRO A 90 -9.93 -14.64 -5.78
N ASN A 91 -10.40 -15.11 -4.61
CA ASN A 91 -10.89 -14.22 -3.56
C ASN A 91 -9.79 -13.33 -2.97
N ASN A 92 -8.53 -13.76 -3.02
CA ASN A 92 -7.38 -12.97 -2.56
C ASN A 92 -7.02 -11.83 -3.52
N LEU A 93 -7.55 -11.87 -4.75
CA LEU A 93 -7.28 -10.93 -5.84
C LEU A 93 -8.42 -9.93 -6.03
N LYS A 94 -9.31 -9.76 -5.05
CA LYS A 94 -10.35 -8.74 -5.09
C LYS A 94 -9.71 -7.36 -5.08
N ARG A 95 -10.03 -6.56 -6.09
CA ARG A 95 -9.45 -5.24 -6.33
C ARG A 95 -10.51 -4.18 -6.09
N GLN A 96 -10.20 -3.23 -5.21
CA GLN A 96 -10.93 -1.97 -5.12
C GLN A 96 -9.93 -0.86 -4.79
N LEU A 97 -10.26 0.38 -5.13
CA LEU A 97 -9.46 1.56 -4.79
C LEU A 97 -10.22 2.52 -3.89
N THR A 98 -11.35 2.05 -3.37
CA THR A 98 -12.18 2.74 -2.38
C THR A 98 -11.78 2.28 -0.99
N PHE A 99 -11.57 3.24 -0.10
CA PHE A 99 -11.35 3.00 1.31
C PHE A 99 -12.35 3.83 2.13
N TYR A 100 -12.68 3.38 3.33
CA TYR A 100 -13.50 4.14 4.25
C TYR A 100 -12.64 5.19 4.95
N ASN A 101 -12.94 6.46 4.70
CA ASN A 101 -12.29 7.61 5.28
C ASN A 101 -13.10 8.11 6.49
N TRP A 102 -12.59 7.87 7.70
CA TRP A 102 -13.22 8.34 8.93
C TRP A 102 -13.29 9.86 9.06
N GLY A 103 -12.37 10.59 8.42
CA GLY A 103 -12.39 12.06 8.45
C GLY A 103 -13.66 12.64 7.82
N ILE A 104 -14.29 11.91 6.91
CA ILE A 104 -15.53 12.31 6.23
C ILE A 104 -16.70 11.35 6.48
N PHE A 105 -16.52 10.35 7.38
CA PHE A 105 -17.49 9.30 7.67
C PHE A 105 -18.10 8.65 6.40
N GLY A 106 -17.26 8.32 5.42
CA GLY A 106 -17.70 7.83 4.12
C GLY A 106 -16.59 7.17 3.31
N ASN A 107 -16.93 6.67 2.13
CA ASN A 107 -15.95 6.11 1.22
C ASN A 107 -15.24 7.22 0.43
N ASP A 108 -13.94 7.04 0.25
CA ASP A 108 -13.08 7.92 -0.54
C ASP A 108 -12.24 7.08 -1.52
N LEU A 109 -11.64 7.73 -2.51
CA LEU A 109 -10.84 7.09 -3.55
C LEU A 109 -9.35 7.31 -3.32
N TRP A 110 -8.53 6.28 -3.55
CA TRP A 110 -7.08 6.37 -3.33
C TRP A 110 -6.37 7.44 -4.20
N PHE A 111 -6.54 7.39 -5.53
CA PHE A 111 -5.82 8.26 -6.48
C PHE A 111 -6.59 9.51 -6.89
N SER A 112 -7.89 9.55 -6.62
CA SER A 112 -8.75 10.68 -6.93
C SER A 112 -9.62 11.00 -5.71
N PRO A 113 -9.01 11.25 -4.53
CA PRO A 113 -9.78 11.56 -3.35
C PRO A 113 -10.67 12.75 -3.66
N GLY A 114 -11.85 12.83 -3.03
CA GLY A 114 -12.80 13.95 -3.18
C GLY A 114 -12.28 15.30 -2.66
N SER A 115 -10.98 15.50 -2.71
CA SER A 115 -10.21 16.60 -2.16
C SER A 115 -10.65 17.94 -2.74
N TYR A 116 -10.95 18.87 -1.86
CA TYR A 116 -11.38 20.22 -2.20
C TYR A 116 -10.20 21.15 -2.54
N SER A 117 -8.95 20.69 -2.38
CA SER A 117 -7.72 21.43 -2.71
C SER A 117 -6.58 20.51 -3.18
N VAL A 118 -5.52 21.09 -3.75
CA VAL A 118 -4.33 20.36 -4.21
C VAL A 118 -3.48 19.79 -3.06
N ASP A 119 -3.68 20.30 -1.84
CA ASP A 119 -2.92 19.96 -0.64
C ASP A 119 -3.82 19.35 0.46
N SER A 120 -4.87 18.63 0.06
CA SER A 120 -5.69 17.84 0.99
C SER A 120 -5.79 16.38 0.57
N GLY A 121 -6.18 15.51 1.52
CA GLY A 121 -6.26 14.07 1.31
C GLY A 121 -5.04 13.28 1.81
N LEU A 122 -4.85 12.11 1.21
CA LEU A 122 -3.77 11.16 1.52
C LEU A 122 -2.40 11.80 1.30
N GLY A 123 -1.56 11.81 2.33
CA GLY A 123 -0.21 12.40 2.30
C GLY A 123 -0.14 13.90 2.55
N PHE A 124 -1.27 14.56 2.79
CA PHE A 124 -1.31 15.97 3.20
C PHE A 124 -2.08 16.20 4.50
N SER A 125 -3.18 15.48 4.67
CA SER A 125 -4.07 15.63 5.83
C SER A 125 -4.24 14.35 6.65
N PHE A 126 -3.94 13.19 6.05
CA PHE A 126 -3.96 11.90 6.72
C PHE A 126 -3.04 10.89 6.03
N ALA A 127 -2.78 9.79 6.73
CA ALA A 127 -2.27 8.54 6.18
C ALA A 127 -3.15 7.38 6.67
N ILE A 128 -3.16 6.28 5.93
CA ILE A 128 -4.07 5.16 6.18
C ILE A 128 -3.34 4.09 6.97
N SER A 129 -3.97 3.61 8.03
CA SER A 129 -3.55 2.38 8.69
C SER A 129 -4.47 1.23 8.33
N ARG A 130 -3.90 0.05 8.03
CA ARG A 130 -4.68 -1.16 7.65
C ARG A 130 -4.44 -2.35 8.58
N GLY A 131 -3.80 -2.17 9.73
CA GLY A 131 -3.59 -3.26 10.68
C GLY A 131 -4.92 -3.79 11.26
N GLY A 132 -5.92 -2.94 11.48
CA GLY A 132 -7.29 -3.34 11.87
C GLY A 132 -8.23 -3.66 10.70
N TRP A 133 -9.37 -4.30 10.99
CA TRP A 133 -10.49 -4.42 10.04
C TRP A 133 -11.01 -3.04 9.58
N LEU A 134 -10.91 -2.05 10.48
CA LEU A 134 -11.23 -0.66 10.24
C LEU A 134 -9.97 0.03 9.68
N GLN A 135 -10.09 0.67 8.51
CA GLN A 135 -9.09 1.63 8.03
C GLN A 135 -9.16 2.84 8.96
N LEU A 136 -8.03 3.27 9.51
CA LEU A 136 -7.98 4.46 10.37
C LEU A 136 -7.08 5.51 9.73
N ALA A 137 -7.56 6.76 9.68
CA ALA A 137 -6.79 7.92 9.23
C ALA A 137 -5.70 8.36 10.24
N LYS A 138 -5.70 7.75 11.44
CA LYS A 138 -4.69 7.91 12.50
C LYS A 138 -4.19 6.55 12.95
N SER A 139 -2.89 6.42 13.14
CA SER A 139 -2.25 5.19 13.60
C SER A 139 -1.82 5.27 15.06
N TRP A 140 -1.83 4.12 15.70
CA TRP A 140 -1.20 3.87 16.99
C TRP A 140 -0.02 2.93 16.70
N GLY A 141 1.14 3.10 17.34
CA GLY A 141 2.40 2.41 16.97
C GLY A 141 2.32 0.92 16.59
N ARG A 142 1.42 0.14 17.23
CA ARG A 142 1.15 -1.26 16.88
C ARG A 142 0.72 -1.46 15.42
N GLU A 143 -0.05 -0.53 14.87
CA GLU A 143 -0.61 -0.67 13.53
C GLU A 143 0.43 -0.39 12.44
N ALA A 144 1.38 0.52 12.67
CA ALA A 144 2.49 0.78 11.75
C ALA A 144 3.38 -0.47 11.58
N TYR A 145 3.67 -1.18 12.67
CA TYR A 145 4.39 -2.46 12.65
C TYR A 145 3.66 -3.53 11.83
N ILE A 146 2.32 -3.63 12.00
CA ILE A 146 1.50 -4.59 11.23
C ILE A 146 1.55 -4.24 9.75
N ASP A 147 1.42 -2.96 9.40
CA ASP A 147 1.47 -2.51 8.01
C ASP A 147 2.84 -2.79 7.37
N LEU A 148 3.94 -2.51 8.09
CA LEU A 148 5.29 -2.81 7.63
C LEU A 148 5.50 -4.31 7.37
N THR A 149 5.05 -5.15 8.31
CA THR A 149 5.18 -6.60 8.20
C THR A 149 4.35 -7.14 7.03
N ALA A 150 3.11 -6.67 6.88
CA ALA A 150 2.24 -7.07 5.79
C ALA A 150 2.78 -6.64 4.42
N LEU A 151 3.26 -5.40 4.29
CA LEU A 151 3.84 -4.90 3.04
C LEU A 151 5.08 -5.67 2.64
N SER A 152 5.91 -6.07 3.60
CA SER A 152 7.07 -6.92 3.32
C SER A 152 6.65 -8.29 2.78
N ALA A 153 5.62 -8.92 3.37
CA ALA A 153 5.08 -10.19 2.89
C ALA A 153 4.42 -10.05 1.50
N ILE A 154 3.72 -8.95 1.24
CA ILE A 154 3.12 -8.63 -0.06
C ILE A 154 4.21 -8.46 -1.11
N ASP A 155 5.25 -7.66 -0.83
CA ASP A 155 6.37 -7.39 -1.73
C ASP A 155 7.07 -8.70 -2.15
N GLU A 156 7.36 -9.56 -1.18
CA GLU A 156 7.94 -10.88 -1.43
C GLU A 156 7.05 -11.77 -2.30
N GLU A 157 5.75 -11.86 -1.97
CA GLU A 157 4.83 -12.74 -2.70
C GLU A 157 4.59 -12.23 -4.13
N ARG A 158 4.40 -10.92 -4.32
CA ARG A 158 4.20 -10.34 -5.66
C ARG A 158 5.46 -10.44 -6.51
N THR A 159 6.64 -10.33 -5.90
CA THR A 159 7.91 -10.62 -6.58
C THR A 159 8.00 -12.08 -7.02
N ARG A 160 7.52 -13.04 -6.21
CA ARG A 160 7.44 -14.46 -6.61
C ARG A 160 6.45 -14.67 -7.75
N ASP A 161 5.26 -14.09 -7.66
CA ASP A 161 4.22 -14.17 -8.70
C ASP A 161 4.72 -13.62 -10.05
N LEU A 162 5.45 -12.49 -10.02
CA LEU A 162 6.02 -11.87 -11.21
C LEU A 162 7.09 -12.76 -11.85
N LYS A 163 8.00 -13.33 -11.05
CA LYS A 163 9.04 -14.26 -11.53
C LYS A 163 8.40 -15.48 -12.19
N GLN A 164 7.42 -16.10 -11.53
CA GLN A 164 6.69 -17.24 -12.09
C GLN A 164 5.98 -16.88 -13.41
N SER A 165 5.39 -15.69 -13.50
CA SER A 165 4.73 -15.21 -14.72
C SER A 165 5.74 -15.03 -15.85
N LEU A 166 6.92 -14.49 -15.58
CA LEU A 166 8.00 -14.35 -16.54
C LEU A 166 8.50 -15.71 -17.04
N ASP A 167 8.68 -16.67 -16.14
CA ASP A 167 9.09 -18.04 -16.50
C ASP A 167 8.04 -18.69 -17.42
N ASN A 168 6.76 -18.57 -17.08
CA ASN A 168 5.66 -19.11 -17.88
C ASN A 168 5.61 -18.48 -19.29
N LEU A 169 5.83 -17.17 -19.39
CA LEU A 169 5.83 -16.44 -20.67
C LEU A 169 7.08 -16.73 -21.51
N SER A 170 8.16 -17.17 -20.89
CA SER A 170 9.41 -17.52 -21.57
C SER A 170 9.38 -18.94 -22.17
N GLN A 171 8.39 -19.77 -21.81
CA GLN A 171 8.18 -21.08 -22.42
C GLN A 171 7.49 -20.94 -23.79
N PRO A 172 7.88 -21.74 -24.80
CA PRO A 172 7.17 -21.76 -26.08
C PRO A 172 5.68 -22.08 -25.87
N LEU A 173 4.79 -21.36 -26.55
CA LEU A 173 3.38 -21.72 -26.61
C LEU A 173 3.29 -23.15 -27.15
N ILE A 174 2.89 -24.10 -26.30
CA ILE A 174 2.53 -25.44 -26.75
C ILE A 174 1.28 -25.23 -27.63
N VAL A 175 1.49 -25.20 -28.95
CA VAL A 175 0.40 -25.31 -29.91
C VAL A 175 -0.28 -26.64 -29.62
N GLN A 176 -1.45 -26.58 -28.99
CA GLN A 176 -2.32 -27.74 -28.91
C GLN A 176 -2.69 -28.11 -30.35
N SER A 177 -2.05 -29.15 -30.87
CA SER A 177 -2.42 -29.72 -32.16
C SER A 177 -3.91 -30.07 -32.14
N PRO A 178 -4.69 -29.73 -33.18
CA PRO A 178 -6.08 -30.17 -33.24
C PRO A 178 -6.11 -31.69 -33.25
N LEU A 179 -6.92 -32.28 -32.37
CA LEU A 179 -7.32 -33.68 -32.47
C LEU A 179 -7.95 -33.89 -33.85
N SER A 180 -7.18 -34.52 -34.74
CA SER A 180 -7.68 -35.09 -35.98
C SER A 180 -8.56 -36.30 -35.65
N LEU A 181 -9.87 -36.15 -35.85
CA LEU A 181 -10.81 -37.27 -36.03
C LEU A 181 -10.76 -37.78 -37.47
#